data_AF-A0A942TUC7-F1
#
_entry.id   AF-A0A942TUC7-F1
#
_cell.length_a   1.000
_cell.length_b   1.000
_cell.length_c   1.000
_cell.angle_alpha   90.00
_cell.angle_beta   90.00
_cell.angle_gamma   90.00
#
_symmetry.space_group_name_H-M   'P 1'
#
loop_
_entity.id
_entity.type
_entity.pdbx_description
1 polymer ?
#
loop_
_entity_poly.entity_id
_entity_poly.type
_entity_poly.pdbx_seq_one_letter_code
_entity_poly.pdbx_strand_id
1 'polypeptide(L)'
;MYTVLTYFVTLFVIVISVFISLLIKYELEKMFREKRDVIPFHICNVLITLMVSFGAHTVMTIYIVGKEVNFLLQLVILLFMIFPIYFVGHLAFVKYKFKYWPYETTDNEKVIVLNEQYLIKKKLPLRLRNYNAAAKENKSKK
;
A
#
# COMPACT_ATOMS: atom_id res chain seq x y z
N MET A 1 17.74 2.64 -28.34
CA MET A 1 17.14 1.38 -27.81
C MET A 1 17.58 1.07 -26.38
N TYR A 2 18.87 1.00 -26.08
CA TYR A 2 19.35 0.59 -24.74
C TYR A 2 18.85 1.47 -23.58
N THR A 3 18.79 2.78 -23.74
CA THR A 3 18.25 3.68 -22.70
C THR A 3 16.77 3.44 -22.42
N VAL A 4 15.97 3.21 -23.46
CA VAL A 4 14.54 2.88 -23.31
C VAL A 4 14.37 1.55 -22.57
N LEU A 5 15.18 0.55 -22.91
CA LEU A 5 15.18 -0.75 -22.22
C LEU A 5 15.54 -0.59 -20.74
N THR A 6 16.56 0.21 -20.42
CA THR A 6 16.95 0.50 -19.03
C THR A 6 15.78 1.08 -18.24
N TYR A 7 15.15 2.15 -18.73
CA TYR A 7 14.01 2.76 -18.04
C TYR A 7 12.81 1.81 -17.93
N PHE A 8 12.57 0.98 -18.94
CA PHE A 8 11.52 -0.03 -18.91
C PHE A 8 11.75 -1.08 -17.82
N VAL A 9 12.97 -1.63 -17.73
CA VAL A 9 13.33 -2.57 -16.66
C VAL A 9 13.24 -1.91 -15.29
N THR A 10 13.76 -0.68 -15.15
CA THR A 10 13.65 0.09 -13.92
C THR A 10 12.20 0.33 -13.51
N LEU A 11 11.31 0.62 -14.47
CA LEU A 11 9.88 0.79 -14.21
C LEU A 11 9.25 -0.50 -13.65
N PHE A 12 9.56 -1.66 -14.24
CA PHE A 12 9.11 -2.96 -13.72
C PHE A 12 9.59 -3.20 -12.29
N VAL A 13 10.86 -2.91 -12.01
CA VAL A 13 11.43 -3.02 -10.67
C VAL A 13 10.72 -2.09 -9.69
N ILE A 14 10.43 -0.84 -10.08
CA ILE A 14 9.68 0.11 -9.24
C ILE A 14 8.28 -0.45 -8.93
N VAL A 15 7.53 -0.91 -9.94
CA VAL A 15 6.18 -1.43 -9.75
C VAL A 15 6.16 -2.62 -8.79
N ILE A 16 7.06 -3.59 -8.99
CA ILE A 16 7.17 -4.76 -8.12
C ILE A 16 7.58 -4.35 -6.70
N SER A 17 8.57 -3.46 -6.57
CA SER A 17 9.03 -2.98 -5.26
C SER A 17 7.92 -2.26 -4.50
N VAL A 18 7.19 -1.34 -5.14
CA VAL A 18 6.05 -0.64 -4.53
C VAL A 18 5.00 -1.66 -4.04
N PHE A 19 4.69 -2.66 -4.86
CA PHE A 19 3.70 -3.67 -4.48
C PHE A 19 4.15 -4.48 -3.25
N ILE A 20 5.40 -4.96 -3.24
CA ILE A 20 5.96 -5.71 -2.10
C ILE A 20 6.02 -4.84 -0.85
N SER A 21 6.48 -3.59 -0.95
CA SER A 21 6.56 -2.66 0.18
C SER A 21 5.19 -2.35 0.77
N LEU A 22 4.15 -2.20 -0.06
CA LEU A 22 2.78 -2.03 0.41
C LEU A 22 2.23 -3.28 1.11
N LEU A 23 2.56 -4.49 0.63
CA LEU A 23 2.20 -5.75 1.29
C LEU A 23 2.88 -5.90 2.65
N ILE A 24 4.19 -5.62 2.72
CA ILE A 24 4.95 -5.65 3.97
C ILE A 24 4.36 -4.65 4.96
N LYS A 25 4.12 -3.41 4.52
CA LYS A 25 3.47 -2.39 5.34
C LYS A 25 2.14 -2.88 5.92
N TYR A 26 1.31 -3.54 5.11
CA TYR A 26 0.04 -4.09 5.57
C TYR A 26 0.21 -5.18 6.63
N GLU A 27 1.15 -6.11 6.45
CA GLU A 27 1.42 -7.13 7.47
C GLU A 27 2.00 -6.51 8.75
N LEU A 28 2.84 -5.46 8.64
CA LEU A 28 3.35 -4.73 9.80
C LEU A 28 2.23 -4.01 10.56
N GLU A 29 1.34 -3.28 9.88
CA GLU A 29 0.17 -2.63 10.51
C GLU A 29 -0.69 -3.66 11.26
N LYS A 30 -0.87 -4.85 10.68
CA LYS A 30 -1.60 -5.95 11.28
C LYS A 30 -0.89 -6.53 12.50
N MET A 31 0.43 -6.70 12.45
CA MET A 31 1.24 -7.20 13.57
C MET A 31 1.27 -6.22 14.74
N PHE A 32 1.43 -4.92 14.47
CA PHE A 32 1.44 -3.88 15.49
C PHE A 32 0.04 -3.43 15.95
N ARG A 33 -1.03 -4.00 15.35
CA ARG A 33 -2.44 -3.60 15.57
C ARG A 33 -2.66 -2.11 15.36
N GLU A 34 -1.85 -1.49 14.52
CA GLU A 34 -1.97 -0.08 14.18
C GLU A 34 -3.12 0.11 13.20
N LYS A 35 -4.17 0.80 13.67
CA LYS A 35 -5.35 1.10 12.86
C LYS A 35 -5.19 2.34 11.99
N ARG A 36 -4.16 3.15 12.23
CA ARG A 36 -3.91 4.41 11.52
C ARG A 36 -2.78 4.25 10.51
N ASP A 37 -2.89 5.03 9.44
CA ASP A 37 -1.88 5.12 8.39
C ASP A 37 -0.62 5.78 8.98
N VAL A 38 0.43 4.97 9.21
CA VAL A 38 1.65 5.44 9.88
C VAL A 38 2.59 6.09 8.87
N ILE A 39 2.73 7.41 8.93
CA ILE A 39 3.59 8.22 8.03
C ILE A 39 5.01 7.64 7.90
N PRO A 40 5.70 7.24 8.99
CA PRO A 40 7.00 6.58 8.90
C PRO A 40 7.08 5.39 7.94
N PHE A 41 6.04 4.57 7.85
CA PHE A 41 6.02 3.42 6.94
C PHE A 41 5.94 3.86 5.47
N HIS A 42 5.29 4.98 5.16
CA HIS A 42 5.31 5.51 3.79
C HIS A 42 6.68 6.02 3.40
N ILE A 43 7.31 6.79 4.30
CA ILE A 43 8.65 7.33 4.06
C ILE A 43 9.64 6.18 3.83
N CYS A 44 9.58 5.16 4.69
CA CYS A 44 10.43 3.98 4.55
C CYS A 44 10.18 3.24 3.23
N ASN A 45 8.91 3.03 2.85
CA ASN A 45 8.57 2.38 1.59
C ASN A 45 9.13 3.13 0.37
N VAL A 46 8.94 4.46 0.32
CA VAL A 46 9.46 5.29 -0.77
C VAL A 46 10.98 5.25 -0.81
N LEU A 47 11.66 5.30 0.34
CA LEU A 47 13.12 5.20 0.43
C LEU A 47 13.63 3.85 -0.06
N ILE A 48 13.03 2.73 0.37
CA ILE A 48 13.43 1.39 -0.07
C ILE A 48 13.23 1.25 -1.58
N THR A 49 12.07 1.66 -2.11
CA THR A 49 11.81 1.64 -3.56
C THR A 49 12.80 2.51 -4.32
N LEU A 50 13.18 3.68 -3.78
CA LEU A 50 14.19 4.54 -4.37
C LEU A 50 15.55 3.83 -4.41
N MET A 51 16.01 3.23 -3.31
CA MET A 51 17.28 2.51 -3.28
C MET A 51 17.32 1.34 -4.27
N VAL A 52 16.26 0.53 -4.31
CA VAL A 52 16.18 -0.64 -5.20
C VAL A 52 16.14 -0.21 -6.67
N SER A 53 15.33 0.79 -7.01
CA SER A 53 15.23 1.29 -8.38
C SER A 53 16.50 2.00 -8.85
N PHE A 54 17.17 2.71 -7.96
CA PHE A 54 18.47 3.34 -8.22
C PHE A 54 19.54 2.29 -8.52
N GLY A 55 19.59 1.23 -7.72
CA GLY A 55 20.47 0.09 -7.96
C GLY A 55 20.21 -0.57 -9.31
N ALA A 56 18.94 -0.87 -9.62
CA ALA A 56 18.57 -1.46 -10.90
C ALA A 56 18.95 -0.57 -12.09
N HIS A 57 18.67 0.73 -12.02
CA HIS A 57 19.03 1.65 -13.10
C HIS A 57 20.55 1.77 -13.28
N THR A 58 21.29 1.85 -12.17
CA THR A 58 22.75 1.95 -12.19
C THR A 58 23.37 0.69 -12.80
N VAL A 59 22.90 -0.50 -12.41
CA VAL A 59 23.38 -1.77 -12.96
C VAL A 59 23.13 -1.83 -14.47
N MET A 60 21.90 -1.52 -14.90
CA MET A 60 21.56 -1.50 -16.31
C MET A 60 22.41 -0.48 -17.08
N THR A 61 22.62 0.72 -16.54
CA THR A 61 23.33 1.79 -17.26
C THR A 61 24.83 1.53 -17.36
N ILE A 62 25.47 1.07 -16.29
CA ILE A 62 26.91 0.82 -16.27
C ILE A 62 27.24 -0.47 -17.00
N TYR A 63 26.59 -1.59 -16.65
CA TYR A 63 27.01 -2.90 -17.14
C TYR A 63 26.42 -3.26 -18.51
N ILE A 64 25.23 -2.76 -18.86
CA ILE A 64 24.59 -3.10 -20.14
C ILE A 64 24.77 -1.98 -21.16
N VAL A 65 24.61 -0.71 -20.74
CA VAL A 65 24.72 0.43 -21.65
C VAL A 65 26.17 0.95 -21.76
N GLY A 66 27.03 0.68 -20.77
CA GLY A 66 28.42 1.13 -20.77
C GLY A 66 28.57 2.65 -20.63
N LYS A 67 27.60 3.33 -20.00
CA LYS A 67 27.60 4.80 -19.84
C LYS A 67 27.77 5.20 -18.38
N GLU A 68 28.32 6.40 -18.20
CA GLU A 68 28.38 7.04 -16.90
C GLU A 68 26.98 7.48 -16.44
N VAL A 69 26.75 7.38 -15.12
CA VAL A 69 25.47 7.72 -14.50
C VAL A 69 25.60 9.06 -13.81
N ASN A 70 24.71 9.98 -14.15
CA ASN A 70 24.60 11.25 -13.46
C ASN A 70 23.69 11.07 -12.23
N PHE A 71 24.29 10.74 -11.08
CA PHE A 71 23.58 10.26 -9.89
C PHE A 71 22.46 11.19 -9.42
N LEU A 72 22.70 12.51 -9.40
CA LEU A 72 21.74 13.51 -8.92
C LEU A 72 20.51 13.60 -9.84
N LEU A 73 20.75 13.73 -11.15
CA LEU A 73 19.68 13.76 -12.15
C LEU A 73 18.87 12.47 -12.12
N GLN A 74 19.53 11.32 -12.01
CA GLN A 74 18.86 10.03 -11.96
C GLN A 74 17.98 9.89 -10.73
N LEU A 75 18.44 10.36 -9.56
CA LEU A 75 17.68 10.33 -8.33
C LEU A 75 16.38 11.14 -8.47
N VAL A 76 16.46 12.34 -9.05
CA VAL A 76 15.28 13.19 -9.28
C VAL A 76 14.28 12.49 -10.20
N ILE A 77 14.74 11.93 -11.33
CA ILE A 77 13.87 11.22 -12.29
C ILE A 77 13.18 10.03 -11.63
N LEU A 78 13.93 9.23 -10.86
CA LEU A 78 13.38 8.07 -10.14
C LEU A 78 12.33 8.50 -9.11
N LEU A 79 12.59 9.58 -8.37
CA LEU A 79 11.63 10.12 -7.41
C LEU A 79 10.32 10.53 -8.11
N PHE A 80 10.41 11.23 -9.25
CA PHE A 80 9.27 11.60 -10.07
C PHE A 80 8.49 10.42 -10.63
N MET A 81 9.14 9.28 -10.89
CA MET A 81 8.46 8.05 -11.31
C MET A 81 7.83 7.30 -10.12
N ILE A 82 8.52 7.23 -8.98
CA ILE A 82 8.06 6.49 -7.80
C ILE A 82 6.82 7.14 -7.19
N PHE A 83 6.79 8.47 -7.05
CA PHE A 83 5.65 9.16 -6.43
C PHE A 83 4.28 8.80 -7.02
N PRO A 84 4.04 8.94 -8.35
CA PRO A 84 2.74 8.61 -8.93
C PRO A 84 2.43 7.12 -8.82
N ILE A 85 3.42 6.24 -9.01
CA ILE A 85 3.22 4.79 -8.91
C ILE A 85 2.86 4.38 -7.48
N TYR A 86 3.60 4.91 -6.49
CA TYR A 86 3.34 4.68 -5.08
C TYR A 86 1.98 5.21 -4.67
N PHE A 87 1.60 6.41 -5.13
CA PHE A 87 0.30 7.00 -4.85
C PHE A 87 -0.84 6.14 -5.40
N VAL A 88 -0.77 5.73 -6.67
CA VAL A 88 -1.77 4.84 -7.29
C VAL A 88 -1.81 3.48 -6.58
N GLY A 89 -0.65 2.92 -6.26
CA GLY A 89 -0.54 1.66 -5.50
C GLY A 89 -1.19 1.76 -4.13
N HIS A 90 -0.93 2.83 -3.37
CA HIS A 90 -1.53 3.06 -2.05
C HIS A 90 -3.05 3.21 -2.15
N LEU A 91 -3.56 4.02 -3.10
CA LEU A 91 -5.00 4.16 -3.31
C LEU A 91 -5.67 2.81 -3.64
N ALA A 92 -5.06 2.00 -4.49
CA ALA A 92 -5.55 0.66 -4.80
C ALA A 92 -5.57 -0.21 -3.53
N PHE A 93 -4.51 -0.14 -2.71
CA PHE A 93 -4.39 -0.92 -1.49
C PHE A 93 -5.42 -0.51 -0.42
N VAL A 94 -5.66 0.80 -0.24
CA VAL A 94 -6.71 1.32 0.65
C VAL A 94 -8.09 0.84 0.20
N LYS A 95 -8.37 0.88 -1.11
CA LYS A 95 -9.63 0.38 -1.67
C LYS A 95 -9.80 -1.13 -1.47
N TYR A 96 -8.72 -1.90 -1.56
CA TYR A 96 -8.73 -3.34 -1.23
C TYR A 96 -8.96 -3.58 0.26
N LYS A 97 -8.27 -2.86 1.14
CA LYS A 97 -8.43 -2.93 2.61
C LYS A 97 -9.89 -2.70 3.02
N PHE A 98 -10.52 -1.65 2.48
CA PHE A 98 -11.93 -1.32 2.74
C PHE A 98 -12.92 -2.41 2.30
N LYS A 99 -12.60 -3.13 1.20
CA LYS A 99 -13.47 -4.17 0.62
C LYS A 99 -13.32 -5.55 1.28
N TYR A 100 -12.20 -5.85 1.92
CA TYR A 100 -11.87 -7.19 2.41
C TYR A 100 -11.78 -7.32 3.94
N TRP A 101 -11.81 -6.23 4.71
CA TRP A 101 -11.77 -6.33 6.17
C TRP A 101 -13.13 -6.78 6.73
N PRO A 102 -13.22 -7.92 7.45
CA PRO A 102 -14.47 -8.36 8.08
C PRO A 102 -14.96 -7.48 9.23
N TYR A 103 -14.10 -6.65 9.84
CA TYR A 103 -14.39 -5.92 11.06
C TYR A 103 -13.91 -4.47 10.98
N GLU A 104 -14.75 -3.55 11.42
CA GLU A 104 -14.48 -2.11 11.55
C GLU A 104 -14.72 -1.75 13.03
N THR A 105 -13.77 -1.12 13.70
CA THR A 105 -14.00 -0.68 15.09
C THR A 105 -14.77 0.63 15.09
N THR A 106 -15.84 0.69 15.90
CA THR A 106 -16.62 1.92 16.13
C THR A 106 -15.73 3.04 16.66
N ASP A 107 -16.12 4.29 16.42
CA ASP A 107 -15.42 5.54 16.83
C ASP A 107 -15.00 5.58 18.32
N ASN A 108 -15.64 4.78 19.18
CA ASN A 108 -15.36 4.70 20.62
C ASN A 108 -14.42 3.54 21.01
N GLU A 109 -13.81 2.84 20.05
CA GLU A 109 -12.87 1.70 20.18
C GLU A 109 -13.37 0.47 20.96
N LYS A 110 -14.52 0.57 21.64
CA LYS A 110 -15.07 -0.44 22.54
C LYS A 110 -15.79 -1.59 21.86
N VAL A 111 -16.19 -1.45 20.59
CA VAL A 111 -17.01 -2.45 19.90
C VAL A 111 -16.46 -2.69 18.49
N ILE A 112 -16.22 -3.97 18.19
CA ILE A 112 -15.85 -4.46 16.86
C ILE A 112 -17.15 -4.69 16.09
N VAL A 113 -17.40 -3.90 15.05
CA VAL A 113 -18.58 -3.99 14.19
C VAL A 113 -18.20 -4.75 12.92
N LEU A 114 -19.07 -5.62 12.39
CA LEU A 114 -18.77 -6.24 11.10
C LEU A 114 -18.96 -5.24 9.96
N ASN A 115 -17.97 -5.16 9.06
CA ASN A 115 -18.00 -4.31 7.88
C ASN A 115 -19.15 -4.74 6.96
N GLU A 116 -20.10 -3.84 6.73
CA GLU A 116 -21.30 -4.11 5.95
C GLU A 116 -20.98 -4.44 4.48
N GLN A 117 -19.91 -3.87 3.92
CA GLN A 117 -19.47 -4.17 2.55
C GLN A 117 -18.89 -5.57 2.41
N TYR A 118 -18.20 -6.07 3.44
CA TYR A 118 -17.74 -7.45 3.51
C TYR A 118 -18.91 -8.43 3.61
N LEU A 119 -19.91 -8.11 4.44
CA LEU A 119 -21.12 -8.92 4.63
C LEU A 119 -21.97 -9.04 3.36
N ILE A 120 -22.15 -7.94 2.61
CA ILE A 120 -22.92 -7.92 1.36
C ILE A 120 -22.27 -8.81 0.30
N LYS A 121 -20.95 -8.78 0.16
CA LYS A 121 -20.23 -9.56 -0.85
C LYS A 121 -20.23 -11.06 -0.57
N LYS A 122 -20.26 -11.46 0.71
CA LYS A 122 -20.09 -12.86 1.14
C LYS A 122 -21.42 -13.59 1.42
N LYS A 123 -22.59 -12.95 1.20
CA LYS A 123 -23.94 -13.49 1.47
C LYS A 123 -24.05 -14.19 2.85
N LEU A 124 -23.41 -13.63 3.89
CA LEU A 124 -23.47 -14.23 5.22
C LEU A 124 -24.88 -14.11 5.84
N PRO A 125 -25.29 -15.07 6.69
CA PRO A 125 -26.66 -15.18 7.18
C PRO A 125 -27.13 -13.94 7.96
N LEU A 126 -28.42 -13.61 7.79
CA LEU A 126 -29.15 -12.48 8.41
C LEU A 126 -28.94 -12.31 9.92
N ARG A 127 -28.52 -13.36 10.64
CA ARG A 127 -28.19 -13.31 12.08
C ARG A 127 -27.10 -12.31 12.44
N LEU A 128 -26.17 -12.00 11.53
CA LEU A 128 -25.09 -11.02 11.79
C LEU A 128 -25.54 -9.56 11.59
N ARG A 129 -26.62 -9.31 10.83
CA ARG A 129 -27.24 -7.97 10.78
C ARG A 129 -27.83 -7.58 12.14
N ASN A 130 -28.39 -8.55 12.86
CA ASN A 130 -28.95 -8.33 14.19
C ASN A 130 -27.87 -8.02 15.25
N TYR A 131 -26.63 -8.47 15.06
CA TYR A 131 -25.51 -8.12 15.93
C TYR A 131 -25.14 -6.64 15.84
N ASN A 132 -25.06 -6.09 14.62
CA ASN A 132 -24.82 -4.66 14.40
C ASN A 132 -26.01 -3.80 14.90
N ALA A 133 -27.25 -4.30 14.79
CA ALA A 133 -28.44 -3.62 15.30
C ALA A 133 -28.47 -3.57 16.84
N ALA A 134 -28.16 -4.67 17.52
CA ALA A 134 -28.08 -4.74 18.98
C ALA A 134 -26.96 -3.84 19.56
N ALA A 135 -25.83 -3.72 18.84
CA ALA A 135 -24.76 -2.79 19.19
C ALA A 135 -25.18 -1.31 19.05
N LYS A 136 -26.06 -0.98 18.08
CA LYS A 136 -26.64 0.36 17.92
C LYS A 136 -27.73 0.66 18.96
N GLU A 137 -28.59 -0.30 19.30
CA GLU A 137 -29.64 -0.13 20.32
C GLU A 137 -29.07 0.14 21.71
N ASN A 138 -27.97 -0.53 22.10
CA ASN A 138 -27.29 -0.25 23.36
C ASN A 138 -26.67 1.16 23.45
N LYS A 139 -26.51 1.85 22.31
CA LYS A 139 -26.05 3.25 22.24
C LYS A 139 -27.19 4.25 22.45
N SER A 140 -28.45 3.86 22.19
CA SER A 140 -29.64 4.71 22.33
C SER A 140 -30.24 4.69 23.73
N LYS A 141 -29.89 3.71 24.57
CA LYS A 141 -30.42 3.54 25.94
C LYS A 141 -29.49 4.08 27.03
N LYS A 142 -28.42 4.78 26.67
CA LYS A 142 -27.45 5.37 27.58
C LYS A 142 -27.32 6.85 27.31
#